data_AF-A0A382D1Q4-F1
#
_entry.id   AF-A0A382D1Q4-F1
#
_cell.length_a   1.000
_cell.length_b   1.000
_cell.length_c   1.000
_cell.angle_alpha   90.00
_cell.angle_beta   90.00
_cell.angle_gamma   90.00
#
_symmetry.space_group_name_H-M   'P 1'
#
loop_
_entity.id
_entity.type
_entity.pdbx_description
1 polymer ?
#
loop_
_entity_poly.entity_id
_entity_poly.type
_entity_poly.pdbx_seq_one_letter_code
_entity_poly.pdbx_strand_id
1 'polypeptide(L)'
;MESRVTAFFTQSMIKIGPSNVRPEDLDIWVVSHGGVASNAICDYLEEIGLRTRPENYGLICHKQHPGTPVKVPILVLYGDYEAAIKSMARRTYLSAIATKLRFGLDIPELPLRRLIGSFPEDPLGIIGFLNSFKNAKEDGLDDIEFLQYPFTNQDAEAALARLGLDVNMNTFVLRERKIDPRPLSKNVMELLAKYGRLEFNP
;
A
#
# COMPACT_ATOMS: atom_id res chain seq x y z
N MET A 1 25.23 -5.06 19.42
CA MET A 1 24.84 -5.13 17.99
C MET A 1 23.70 -4.18 17.66
N GLU A 2 22.86 -3.81 18.65
CA GLU A 2 21.86 -2.74 18.56
C GLU A 2 22.44 -1.35 18.26
N SER A 3 23.62 -1.04 18.79
CA SER A 3 24.24 0.30 18.67
C SER A 3 24.68 0.70 17.24
N ARG A 4 24.84 -0.25 16.32
CA ARG A 4 25.23 0.06 14.93
C ARG A 4 24.05 0.36 14.02
N VAL A 5 22.83 -0.07 14.38
CA VAL A 5 21.63 0.28 13.63
C VAL A 5 21.20 1.71 13.96
N THR A 6 21.34 2.14 15.21
CA THR A 6 21.02 3.50 15.66
C THR A 6 21.97 4.56 15.07
N ALA A 7 23.22 4.19 14.81
CA ALA A 7 24.25 5.12 14.32
C ALA A 7 24.02 5.64 12.88
N PHE A 8 23.21 4.95 12.07
CA PHE A 8 22.83 5.46 10.73
C PHE A 8 21.70 6.50 10.77
N PHE A 9 21.10 6.77 11.93
CA PHE A 9 19.91 7.62 12.06
C PHE A 9 20.19 9.05 12.57
N THR A 10 21.45 9.46 12.73
CA THR A 10 21.77 10.79 13.28
C THR A 10 22.84 11.53 12.47
N GLN A 11 22.39 12.29 11.47
CA GLN A 11 22.83 13.68 11.19
C GLN A 11 22.16 14.18 9.90
N SER A 12 21.38 15.26 10.04
CA SER A 12 20.85 16.12 8.97
C SER A 12 20.13 15.46 7.79
N MET A 13 19.32 14.42 8.02
CA MET A 13 18.23 14.20 7.08
C MET A 13 17.23 15.33 7.29
N ILE A 14 16.88 16.06 6.22
CA ILE A 14 15.56 16.68 6.10
C ILE A 14 14.57 15.71 6.75
N LYS A 15 13.57 16.17 7.52
CA LYS A 15 12.42 15.30 7.80
C LYS A 15 11.81 14.96 6.45
N ILE A 16 12.30 13.90 5.79
CA ILE A 16 11.83 13.43 4.49
C ILE A 16 10.51 12.77 4.83
N GLY A 17 9.46 13.58 4.73
CA GLY A 17 8.10 13.20 5.08
C GLY A 17 7.64 12.02 4.23
N PRO A 18 6.66 11.24 4.72
CA PRO A 18 6.08 10.14 3.98
C PRO A 18 5.38 10.70 2.73
N SER A 19 5.79 10.22 1.55
CA SER A 19 5.20 10.54 0.24
C SER A 19 5.23 12.04 -0.15
N ASN A 20 6.12 12.41 -1.09
CA ASN A 20 6.08 13.74 -1.73
C ASN A 20 4.92 13.82 -2.74
N VAL A 21 3.69 13.66 -2.25
CA VAL A 21 2.47 13.77 -3.04
C VAL A 21 2.33 15.22 -3.47
N ARG A 22 2.08 15.43 -4.76
CA ARG A 22 1.77 16.74 -5.34
C ARG A 22 0.26 16.79 -5.56
N PRO A 23 -0.51 17.45 -4.68
CA PRO A 23 -1.96 17.44 -4.75
C PRO A 23 -2.50 17.98 -6.07
N GLU A 24 -1.81 18.95 -6.65
CA GLU A 24 -2.14 19.55 -7.94
C GLU A 24 -2.10 18.57 -9.12
N ASP A 25 -1.36 17.47 -9.00
CA ASP A 25 -1.16 16.46 -10.05
C ASP A 25 -2.16 15.28 -9.93
N LEU A 26 -3.07 15.32 -8.94
CA LEU A 26 -3.94 14.21 -8.56
C LEU A 26 -5.38 14.67 -8.32
N ASP A 27 -6.33 13.88 -8.78
CA ASP A 27 -7.74 13.99 -8.38
C ASP A 27 -8.06 13.03 -7.23
N ILE A 28 -7.32 11.91 -7.14
CA ILE A 28 -7.44 10.91 -6.08
C ILE A 28 -6.11 10.18 -5.89
N TRP A 29 -5.71 9.97 -4.64
CA TRP A 29 -4.54 9.16 -4.31
C TRP A 29 -4.93 7.73 -3.95
N VAL A 30 -4.68 6.81 -4.88
CA VAL A 30 -4.94 5.37 -4.68
C VAL A 30 -3.69 4.68 -4.14
N VAL A 31 -3.78 4.15 -2.92
CA VAL A 31 -2.68 3.44 -2.23
C VAL A 31 -3.08 2.01 -1.86
N SER A 32 -2.09 1.14 -1.67
CA SER A 32 -2.33 -0.22 -1.20
C SER A 32 -1.11 -0.85 -0.54
N HIS A 33 -1.33 -1.92 0.22
CA HIS A 33 -0.23 -2.78 0.71
C HIS A 33 0.41 -3.66 -0.37
N GLY A 34 -0.10 -3.60 -1.62
CA GLY A 34 0.39 -4.35 -2.76
C GLY A 34 -0.38 -5.64 -3.02
N GLY A 35 -0.49 -6.03 -4.30
CA GLY A 35 -1.14 -7.29 -4.68
C GLY A 35 -2.68 -7.29 -4.68
N VAL A 36 -3.32 -6.17 -4.36
CA VAL A 36 -4.79 -6.02 -4.22
C VAL A 36 -5.43 -5.18 -5.33
N ALA A 37 -4.95 -5.32 -6.56
CA ALA A 37 -5.51 -4.68 -7.77
C ALA A 37 -5.59 -3.14 -7.80
N SER A 38 -4.78 -2.44 -6.99
CA SER A 38 -4.71 -0.96 -7.04
C SER A 38 -4.39 -0.41 -8.42
N ASN A 39 -3.52 -1.08 -9.19
CA ASN A 39 -3.22 -0.67 -10.56
C ASN A 39 -4.44 -0.76 -11.48
N ALA A 40 -5.29 -1.76 -11.33
CA ALA A 40 -6.48 -1.90 -12.16
C ALA A 40 -7.48 -0.78 -11.88
N ILE A 41 -7.67 -0.40 -10.61
CA ILE A 41 -8.48 0.78 -10.24
C ILE A 41 -7.86 2.04 -10.85
N CYS A 42 -6.56 2.27 -10.68
CA CYS A 42 -5.91 3.45 -11.27
C CYS A 42 -6.07 3.48 -12.80
N ASP A 43 -5.83 2.37 -13.49
CA ASP A 43 -5.99 2.29 -14.95
C ASP A 43 -7.40 2.71 -15.39
N TYR A 44 -8.43 2.24 -14.66
CA TYR A 44 -9.81 2.59 -14.94
C TYR A 44 -10.14 4.05 -14.68
N LEU A 45 -9.70 4.58 -13.54
CA LEU A 45 -9.94 5.97 -13.16
C LEU A 45 -9.26 6.94 -14.15
N GLU A 46 -8.06 6.61 -14.62
CA GLU A 46 -7.37 7.39 -15.67
C GLU A 46 -8.11 7.32 -17.01
N GLU A 47 -8.66 6.16 -17.38
CA GLU A 47 -9.43 5.99 -18.62
C GLU A 47 -10.67 6.90 -18.66
N ILE A 48 -11.29 7.15 -17.50
CA ILE A 48 -12.43 8.07 -17.38
C ILE A 48 -12.03 9.51 -17.04
N GLY A 49 -10.73 9.82 -17.03
CA GLY A 49 -10.19 11.18 -16.90
C GLY A 49 -9.84 11.65 -15.49
N LEU A 50 -9.81 10.76 -14.49
CA LEU A 50 -9.35 11.08 -13.14
C LEU A 50 -7.86 10.77 -12.97
N ARG A 51 -7.08 11.77 -12.55
CA ARG A 51 -5.64 11.66 -12.35
C ARG A 51 -5.34 10.93 -11.05
N THR A 52 -4.69 9.78 -11.16
CA THR A 52 -4.31 8.88 -10.06
C THR A 52 -2.80 8.62 -9.99
N ARG A 53 -2.06 8.92 -11.07
CA ARG A 53 -0.63 8.65 -11.20
C ARG A 53 0.13 9.90 -11.66
N PRO A 54 0.70 10.68 -10.71
CA PRO A 54 1.62 11.74 -11.06
C PRO A 54 2.92 11.15 -11.62
N GLU A 55 3.77 11.98 -12.21
CA GLU A 55 5.08 11.57 -12.76
C GLU A 55 5.92 10.78 -11.74
N ASN A 56 5.82 11.14 -10.45
CA ASN A 56 6.50 10.48 -9.36
C ASN A 56 5.70 9.33 -8.70
N TYR A 57 4.70 8.74 -9.36
CA TYR A 57 3.82 7.70 -8.79
C TYR A 57 4.60 6.55 -8.12
N GLY A 58 5.68 6.09 -8.74
CA GLY A 58 6.54 5.04 -8.19
C GLY A 58 7.20 5.38 -6.84
N LEU A 59 7.29 6.68 -6.51
CA LEU A 59 7.85 7.20 -5.27
C LEU A 59 6.77 7.51 -4.21
N ILE A 60 5.48 7.35 -4.52
CA ILE A 60 4.38 7.58 -3.57
C ILE A 60 3.48 6.35 -3.39
N CYS A 61 3.53 5.38 -4.30
CA CYS A 61 2.82 4.12 -4.14
C CYS A 61 3.42 3.27 -3.00
N HIS A 62 2.56 2.53 -2.29
CA HIS A 62 2.95 1.65 -1.19
C HIS A 62 3.71 2.34 -0.04
N LYS A 63 3.43 3.62 0.23
CA LYS A 63 4.01 4.38 1.34
C LYS A 63 2.95 4.73 2.38
N GLN A 64 3.39 4.85 3.63
CA GLN A 64 2.54 5.26 4.75
C GLN A 64 2.00 6.68 4.56
N HIS A 65 0.96 7.02 5.31
CA HIS A 65 0.44 8.38 5.37
C HIS A 65 1.49 9.38 5.88
N PRO A 66 1.59 10.61 5.33
CA PRO A 66 2.56 11.63 5.73
C PRO A 66 2.55 12.06 7.21
N GLY A 67 1.40 11.90 7.87
CA GLY A 67 1.13 12.52 9.16
C GLY A 67 0.92 14.04 9.07
N THR A 68 0.91 14.60 7.86
CA THR A 68 0.51 15.97 7.55
C THR A 68 -0.53 15.93 6.43
N PRO A 69 -1.45 16.91 6.34
CA PRO A 69 -2.52 16.87 5.34
C PRO A 69 -1.97 16.77 3.91
N VAL A 70 -2.49 15.80 3.15
CA VAL A 70 -2.20 15.64 1.72
C VAL A 70 -3.12 16.51 0.88
N LYS A 71 -4.38 16.72 1.32
CA LYS A 71 -5.39 17.54 0.64
C LYS A 71 -5.83 17.00 -0.72
N VAL A 72 -5.85 15.68 -0.89
CA VAL A 72 -6.54 14.98 -1.98
C VAL A 72 -7.32 13.81 -1.38
N PRO A 73 -8.46 13.39 -1.96
CA PRO A 73 -9.14 12.18 -1.53
C PRO A 73 -8.21 10.96 -1.63
N ILE A 74 -8.26 10.06 -0.66
CA ILE A 74 -7.36 8.91 -0.57
C ILE A 74 -8.18 7.62 -0.53
N LEU A 75 -7.92 6.72 -1.47
CA LEU A 75 -8.50 5.38 -1.48
C LEU A 75 -7.43 4.35 -1.10
N VAL A 76 -7.65 3.65 0.01
CA VAL A 76 -6.75 2.64 0.56
C VAL A 76 -7.29 1.25 0.27
N LEU A 77 -6.63 0.51 -0.63
CA LEU A 77 -6.98 -0.88 -0.90
C LEU A 77 -6.23 -1.82 0.05
N TYR A 78 -6.98 -2.73 0.67
CA TYR A 78 -6.44 -3.68 1.64
C TYR A 78 -7.09 -5.07 1.56
N GLY A 79 -6.69 -6.01 2.42
CA GLY A 79 -7.27 -7.35 2.47
C GLY A 79 -6.56 -8.39 1.59
N ASP A 80 -7.13 -9.60 1.57
CA ASP A 80 -6.62 -10.80 0.89
C ASP A 80 -5.10 -10.98 1.00
N TYR A 81 -4.61 -10.89 2.24
CA TYR A 81 -3.17 -10.81 2.54
C TYR A 81 -2.39 -12.02 2.04
N GLU A 82 -2.94 -13.23 2.19
CA GLU A 82 -2.30 -14.45 1.75
C GLU A 82 -2.04 -14.43 0.24
N ALA A 83 -3.07 -14.23 -0.57
CA ALA A 83 -2.88 -14.25 -2.00
C ALA A 83 -2.18 -12.97 -2.51
N ALA A 84 -2.25 -11.85 -1.77
CA ALA A 84 -1.51 -10.64 -2.10
C ALA A 84 0.01 -10.85 -1.94
N ILE A 85 0.42 -11.48 -0.84
CA ILE A 85 1.82 -11.87 -0.59
C ILE A 85 2.30 -12.82 -1.68
N LYS A 86 1.53 -13.86 -2.02
CA LYS A 86 1.86 -14.78 -3.13
C LYS A 86 1.99 -14.03 -4.46
N SER A 87 1.08 -13.10 -4.75
CA SER A 87 1.07 -12.28 -5.96
C SER A 87 2.31 -11.38 -6.07
N MET A 88 2.75 -10.77 -4.96
CA MET A 88 3.97 -9.96 -4.91
C MET A 88 5.23 -10.81 -5.01
N ALA A 89 5.28 -11.97 -4.32
CA ALA A 89 6.41 -12.89 -4.36
C ALA A 89 6.68 -13.42 -5.78
N ARG A 90 5.63 -13.84 -6.49
CA ARG A 90 5.69 -14.33 -7.88
C ARG A 90 6.33 -13.33 -8.84
N ARG A 91 6.09 -12.03 -8.61
CA ARG A 91 6.57 -10.91 -9.43
C ARG A 91 7.87 -10.29 -8.90
N THR A 92 8.51 -10.93 -7.92
CA THR A 92 9.75 -10.46 -7.29
C THR A 92 9.69 -9.03 -6.73
N TYR A 93 8.50 -8.61 -6.27
CA TYR A 93 8.29 -7.25 -5.71
C TYR A 93 8.13 -7.23 -4.19
N LEU A 94 8.04 -8.40 -3.53
CA LEU A 94 7.66 -8.47 -2.12
C LEU A 94 8.60 -7.71 -1.18
N SER A 95 9.92 -7.87 -1.34
CA SER A 95 10.93 -7.18 -0.53
C SER A 95 11.00 -5.68 -0.83
N ALA A 96 10.91 -5.29 -2.10
CA ALA A 96 10.88 -3.88 -2.50
C ALA A 96 9.65 -3.16 -1.91
N ILE A 97 8.46 -3.76 -2.03
CA ILE A 97 7.22 -3.21 -1.46
C ILE A 97 7.30 -3.17 0.07
N ALA A 98 7.75 -4.25 0.72
CA ALA A 98 7.89 -4.28 2.18
C ALA A 98 8.83 -3.17 2.71
N THR A 99 9.91 -2.92 1.98
CA THR A 99 10.86 -1.85 2.30
C THR A 99 10.17 -0.48 2.20
N LYS A 100 9.38 -0.24 1.15
CA LYS A 100 8.61 1.01 0.98
C LYS A 100 7.55 1.19 2.06
N LEU A 101 6.75 0.16 2.32
CA LEU A 101 5.68 0.19 3.33
C LEU A 101 6.24 0.51 4.71
N ARG A 102 7.41 -0.04 5.04
CA ARG A 102 8.03 0.09 6.36
C ARG A 102 8.74 1.42 6.56
N PHE A 103 9.51 1.86 5.58
CA PHE A 103 10.40 3.01 5.76
C PHE A 103 9.90 4.27 5.07
N GLY A 104 8.89 4.20 4.21
CA GLY A 104 8.42 5.35 3.43
C GLY A 104 9.46 5.86 2.42
N LEU A 105 10.52 5.10 2.19
CA LEU A 105 11.70 5.51 1.44
C LEU A 105 12.02 4.49 0.35
N ASP A 106 12.57 5.01 -0.75
CA ASP A 106 13.22 4.21 -1.77
C ASP A 106 14.68 3.92 -1.34
N ILE A 107 14.83 3.32 -0.14
CA ILE A 107 16.13 2.80 0.31
C ILE A 107 16.50 1.54 -0.49
N PRO A 108 17.79 1.15 -0.51
CA PRO A 108 18.16 -0.16 -1.04
C PRO A 108 17.28 -1.26 -0.45
N GLU A 109 16.71 -2.07 -1.34
CA GLU A 109 15.82 -3.17 -0.99
C GLU A 109 16.44 -4.04 0.10
N LEU A 110 15.72 -4.21 1.21
CA LEU A 110 16.15 -5.14 2.25
C LEU A 110 15.69 -6.57 1.92
N PRO A 111 16.58 -7.57 2.02
CA PRO A 111 16.19 -8.97 1.83
C PRO A 111 15.13 -9.40 2.85
N LEU A 112 14.16 -10.23 2.44
CA LEU A 112 13.07 -10.70 3.30
C LEU A 112 13.57 -11.32 4.61
N ARG A 113 14.64 -12.11 4.58
CA ARG A 113 15.24 -12.70 5.79
C ARG A 113 15.65 -11.63 6.82
N ARG A 114 16.17 -10.50 6.36
CA ARG A 114 16.56 -9.38 7.23
C ARG A 114 15.33 -8.67 7.79
N LEU A 115 14.31 -8.46 6.96
CA LEU A 115 13.03 -7.87 7.37
C LEU A 115 12.35 -8.71 8.46
N ILE A 116 12.24 -10.03 8.23
CA ILE A 116 11.69 -11.00 9.19
C ILE A 116 12.45 -10.96 10.51
N GLY A 117 13.78 -11.03 10.47
CA GLY A 117 14.59 -11.04 11.69
C GLY A 117 14.62 -9.71 12.46
N SER A 118 14.50 -8.58 11.76
CA SER A 118 14.60 -7.24 12.38
C SER A 118 13.25 -6.68 12.83
N PHE A 119 12.15 -7.11 12.21
CA PHE A 119 10.80 -6.62 12.46
C PHE A 119 9.81 -7.79 12.59
N PRO A 120 9.99 -8.66 13.60
CA PRO A 120 9.22 -9.90 13.70
C PRO A 120 7.72 -9.65 13.76
N GLU A 121 7.25 -8.53 14.33
CA GLU A 121 5.82 -8.27 14.46
C GLU A 121 5.12 -7.84 13.18
N ASP A 122 5.83 -7.17 12.28
CA ASP A 122 5.26 -6.73 11.00
C ASP A 122 6.34 -6.75 9.90
N PRO A 123 6.90 -7.91 9.51
CA PRO A 123 8.04 -7.95 8.60
C PRO A 123 7.83 -7.20 7.28
N LEU A 124 6.60 -7.17 6.77
CA LEU A 124 6.23 -6.50 5.52
C LEU A 124 5.80 -5.04 5.68
N GLY A 125 5.63 -4.53 6.90
CA GLY A 125 5.16 -3.16 7.12
C GLY A 125 3.67 -2.95 6.81
N ILE A 126 2.89 -4.01 6.57
CA ILE A 126 1.47 -3.93 6.19
C ILE A 126 0.65 -3.34 7.33
N ILE A 127 0.89 -3.78 8.57
CA ILE A 127 0.14 -3.32 9.74
C ILE A 127 0.44 -1.83 9.97
N GLY A 128 1.72 -1.45 9.96
CA GLY A 128 2.14 -0.05 10.10
C GLY A 128 1.56 0.84 9.00
N PHE A 129 1.55 0.37 7.75
CA PHE A 129 0.94 1.06 6.63
C PHE A 129 -0.56 1.30 6.84
N LEU A 130 -1.34 0.26 7.14
CA LEU A 130 -2.79 0.39 7.29
C LEU A 130 -3.15 1.30 8.48
N ASN A 131 -2.45 1.13 9.62
CA ASN A 131 -2.66 1.98 10.79
C ASN A 131 -2.32 3.45 10.51
N SER A 132 -1.33 3.75 9.66
CA SER A 132 -0.99 5.14 9.33
C SER A 132 -2.16 5.89 8.66
N PHE A 133 -2.89 5.23 7.75
CA PHE A 133 -4.06 5.81 7.11
C PHE A 133 -5.29 5.80 8.02
N LYS A 134 -5.45 4.74 8.82
CA LYS A 134 -6.56 4.67 9.79
C LYS A 134 -6.49 5.80 10.80
N ASN A 135 -5.32 6.01 11.40
CA ASN A 135 -5.11 7.09 12.35
C ASN A 135 -5.36 8.46 11.68
N ALA A 136 -4.87 8.68 10.46
CA ALA A 136 -5.13 9.91 9.72
C ALA A 136 -6.63 10.15 9.45
N LYS A 137 -7.40 9.08 9.20
CA LYS A 137 -8.86 9.14 9.03
C LYS A 137 -9.55 9.49 10.35
N GLU A 138 -9.21 8.78 11.43
CA GLU A 138 -9.78 8.99 12.77
C GLU A 138 -9.48 10.40 13.31
N ASP A 139 -8.29 10.93 12.99
CA ASP A 139 -7.86 12.29 13.34
C ASP A 139 -8.47 13.38 12.44
N GLY A 140 -9.21 12.99 11.38
CA GLY A 140 -9.82 13.92 10.42
C GLY A 140 -8.80 14.71 9.59
N LEU A 141 -7.62 14.13 9.36
CA LEU A 141 -6.50 14.80 8.70
C LEU A 141 -6.70 14.93 7.17
N ASP A 142 -7.23 13.89 6.56
CA ASP A 142 -7.52 13.77 5.14
C ASP A 142 -8.80 12.94 4.92
N ASP A 143 -9.44 13.11 3.77
CA ASP A 143 -10.58 12.28 3.38
C ASP A 143 -10.09 10.93 2.86
N ILE A 144 -10.34 9.88 3.64
CA ILE A 144 -9.75 8.55 3.44
C ILE A 144 -10.85 7.50 3.45
N GLU A 145 -10.91 6.67 2.42
CA GLU A 145 -11.80 5.52 2.34
C GLU A 145 -11.03 4.22 2.15
N PHE A 146 -11.51 3.17 2.80
CA PHE A 146 -10.92 1.84 2.76
C PHE A 146 -11.77 0.93 1.88
N LEU A 147 -11.12 0.26 0.93
CA LEU A 147 -11.75 -0.71 0.03
C LEU A 147 -11.10 -2.08 0.22
N GLN A 148 -11.87 -3.03 0.74
CA GLN A 148 -11.39 -4.39 0.98
C GLN A 148 -11.40 -5.21 -0.32
N TYR A 149 -10.26 -5.80 -0.66
CA TYR A 149 -10.14 -6.75 -1.76
C TYR A 149 -10.46 -8.18 -1.29
N PRO A 150 -11.13 -9.01 -2.12
CA PRO A 150 -11.77 -8.64 -3.38
C PRO A 150 -13.03 -7.80 -3.15
N PHE A 151 -13.29 -6.86 -4.04
CA PHE A 151 -14.46 -5.98 -4.00
C PHE A 151 -15.32 -6.17 -5.26
N THR A 152 -16.61 -5.86 -5.14
CA THR A 152 -17.51 -5.71 -6.29
C THR A 152 -17.43 -4.29 -6.87
N ASN A 153 -17.97 -4.09 -8.07
CA ASN A 153 -18.05 -2.75 -8.67
C ASN A 153 -18.84 -1.80 -7.76
N GLN A 154 -19.92 -2.30 -7.14
CA GLN A 154 -20.75 -1.53 -6.20
C GLN A 154 -19.97 -1.11 -4.94
N ASP A 155 -19.12 -1.98 -4.40
CA ASP A 155 -18.26 -1.63 -3.25
C ASP A 155 -17.29 -0.50 -3.60
N ALA A 156 -16.70 -0.55 -4.80
CA ALA A 156 -15.79 0.47 -5.29
C ALA A 156 -16.51 1.80 -5.57
N GLU A 157 -17.66 1.77 -6.23
CA GLU A 157 -18.52 2.96 -6.45
C GLU A 157 -18.89 3.60 -5.12
N ALA A 158 -19.32 2.80 -4.13
CA ALA A 158 -19.70 3.32 -2.82
C ALA A 158 -18.51 3.96 -2.07
N ALA A 159 -17.31 3.38 -2.18
CA ALA A 159 -16.10 3.97 -1.58
C ALA A 159 -15.70 5.29 -2.27
N LEU A 160 -15.75 5.33 -3.60
CA LEU A 160 -15.47 6.55 -4.38
C LEU A 160 -16.51 7.65 -4.13
N ALA A 161 -17.79 7.30 -4.01
CA ALA A 161 -18.86 8.25 -3.71
C ALA A 161 -18.69 8.87 -2.32
N ARG A 162 -18.22 8.11 -1.33
CA ARG A 162 -17.89 8.65 0.01
C ARG A 162 -16.73 9.64 -0.01
N LEU A 163 -15.81 9.49 -0.97
CA LEU A 163 -14.74 10.44 -1.28
C LEU A 163 -15.19 11.63 -2.15
N GLY A 164 -16.49 11.76 -2.42
CA GLY A 164 -17.05 12.81 -3.26
C GLY A 164 -16.82 12.63 -4.77
N LEU A 165 -16.45 11.42 -5.22
CA LEU A 165 -16.22 11.09 -6.62
C LEU A 165 -17.40 10.28 -7.18
N ASP A 166 -18.11 10.86 -8.15
CA ASP A 166 -19.17 10.16 -8.88
C ASP A 166 -18.56 9.36 -10.04
N VAL A 167 -18.29 8.08 -9.77
CA VAL A 167 -17.67 7.16 -10.73
C VAL A 167 -18.62 6.01 -11.00
N ASN A 168 -18.92 5.79 -12.28
CA ASN A 168 -19.63 4.62 -12.76
C ASN A 168 -18.61 3.52 -13.09
N MET A 169 -18.70 2.36 -12.44
CA MET A 169 -17.77 1.23 -12.59
C MET A 169 -18.34 0.11 -13.48
N ASN A 170 -19.44 0.32 -14.22
CA ASN A 170 -20.12 -0.75 -14.96
C ASN A 170 -19.25 -1.44 -16.03
N THR A 171 -18.22 -0.75 -16.54
CA THR A 171 -17.26 -1.31 -17.50
C THR A 171 -15.97 -1.82 -16.85
N PHE A 172 -15.79 -1.62 -15.54
CA PHE A 172 -14.64 -2.11 -14.81
C PHE A 172 -14.72 -3.64 -14.66
N VAL A 173 -13.60 -4.31 -14.98
CA VAL A 173 -13.47 -5.76 -14.82
C VAL A 173 -12.26 -6.09 -13.96
N LEU A 174 -12.53 -6.62 -12.76
CA LEU A 174 -11.49 -7.11 -11.88
C LEU A 174 -10.90 -8.41 -12.46
N ARG A 175 -9.65 -8.34 -12.92
CA ARG A 175 -8.97 -9.51 -13.49
C ARG A 175 -8.68 -10.55 -12.42
N GLU A 176 -8.91 -11.82 -12.76
CA GLU A 176 -8.52 -12.93 -11.90
C GLU A 176 -7.02 -12.95 -11.62
N ARG A 177 -6.66 -13.39 -10.40
CA ARG A 177 -5.25 -13.53 -10.01
C ARG A 177 -4.65 -14.75 -10.70
N LYS A 178 -3.55 -14.52 -11.43
CA LYS A 178 -2.73 -15.60 -11.97
C LYS A 178 -2.15 -16.47 -10.85
N ILE A 179 -2.36 -17.78 -10.96
CA ILE A 179 -1.83 -18.79 -10.06
C ILE A 179 -0.36 -19.10 -10.44
N ASP A 180 0.51 -19.26 -9.45
CA ASP A 180 1.88 -19.73 -9.64
C ASP A 180 2.02 -21.13 -9.04
N PRO A 181 2.29 -22.17 -9.86
CA PRO A 181 2.43 -23.53 -9.37
C PRO A 181 3.78 -23.79 -8.69
N ARG A 182 4.74 -22.85 -8.75
CA ARG A 182 6.08 -23.03 -8.18
C ARG A 182 6.02 -23.08 -6.64
N PRO A 183 6.91 -23.87 -6.00
CA PRO A 183 6.96 -23.93 -4.55
C PRO A 183 7.34 -22.57 -3.96
N LEU A 184 6.72 -22.23 -2.83
CA LEU A 184 7.00 -21.00 -2.10
C LEU A 184 8.34 -21.12 -1.35
N SER A 185 9.10 -20.03 -1.31
CA SER A 185 10.33 -19.98 -0.51
C SER A 185 10.01 -20.06 0.98
N LYS A 186 10.99 -20.50 1.80
CA LYS A 186 10.87 -20.55 3.27
C LYS A 186 10.43 -19.21 3.87
N ASN A 187 11.04 -18.12 3.43
CA ASN A 187 10.68 -16.77 3.90
C ASN A 187 9.23 -16.44 3.57
N VAL A 188 8.74 -16.79 2.37
CA VAL A 188 7.35 -16.53 2.00
C VAL A 188 6.39 -17.38 2.83
N MET A 189 6.69 -18.65 3.08
CA MET A 189 5.85 -19.50 3.94
C MET A 189 5.76 -18.95 5.37
N GLU A 190 6.86 -18.46 5.92
CA GLU A 190 6.89 -17.83 7.25
C GLU A 190 6.03 -16.56 7.30
N LEU A 191 6.10 -15.73 6.26
CA LEU A 191 5.24 -14.55 6.13
C LEU A 191 3.77 -14.94 6.01
N LEU A 192 3.43 -15.97 5.23
CA LEU A 192 2.05 -16.45 5.12
C LEU A 192 1.50 -16.97 6.44
N ALA A 193 2.30 -17.66 7.25
CA ALA A 193 1.89 -18.08 8.58
C ALA A 193 1.55 -16.89 9.49
N LYS A 194 2.23 -15.75 9.31
CA LYS A 194 1.99 -14.53 10.09
C LYS A 194 0.81 -13.71 9.59
N TYR A 195 0.74 -13.48 8.28
CA TYR A 195 -0.25 -12.55 7.68
C TYR A 195 -1.51 -13.24 7.15
N GLY A 196 -1.50 -14.57 6.94
CA GLY A 196 -2.62 -15.29 6.35
C GLY A 196 -3.91 -15.25 7.19
N ARG A 197 -3.79 -14.87 8.47
CA ARG A 197 -4.92 -14.69 9.40
C ARG A 197 -5.06 -13.24 9.89
N LEU A 198 -4.38 -12.30 9.25
CA LEU A 198 -4.49 -10.91 9.63
C LEU A 198 -5.91 -10.42 9.32
N GLU A 199 -6.58 -9.90 10.35
CA GLU A 199 -7.85 -9.17 10.22
C GLU A 199 -7.57 -7.69 10.49
N PHE A 200 -8.08 -6.82 9.62
CA PHE A 200 -7.93 -5.38 9.77
C PHE A 200 -9.31 -4.74 9.74
N ASN A 201 -9.59 -3.94 10.76
CA ASN A 201 -10.83 -3.20 10.91
C ASN A 201 -10.51 -1.72 10.64
N PRO A 202 -10.82 -1.21 9.44
CA PRO A 202 -10.53 0.17 9.04
C PRO A 202 -11.24 1.20 9.91
#